data_AF-A0AAU5P892-F1
#
_entry.id   AF-A0AAU5P892-F1
#
_cell.length_a   1.000
_cell.length_b   1.000
_cell.length_c   1.000
_cell.angle_alpha   90.00
_cell.angle_beta   90.00
_cell.angle_gamma   90.00
#
_symmetry.space_group_name_H-M   'P 1'
#
loop_
_entity.id
_entity.type
_entity.pdbx_description
1 polymer ?
#
loop_
_entity_poly.entity_id
_entity_poly.type
_entity_poly.pdbx_seq_one_letter_code
_entity_poly.pdbx_strand_id
1 'polypeptide(L)'
;MAVAPINLSTPAVRRLWQKGTLHEPTVLQSFAFDEVHQRLYVLQLRTGGADAGNLCLNQLDYTGKLLGHMHLQGFGHGVSMGVQNTADGDVWIWTEAAAKAGSGGAYGQAVTRFHFANGATRTAADVAIRKPVAHSTNNQPTVCMASKRIAIRYRLANQPRYRVWDLDAFVARDYATPVADLAQTGTHPDPSVPFQGYALDGDFLYQLAGSAYDSTSNPPAKHGNTYVSCLDIRTGALVQRSRTEAGYTLTYREPEGLAVRRKPGTRLYMGFASGATGARLFSLCPKP
;
A
#
# COMPACT_ATOMS: atom_id res chain seq x y z
N MET A 1 23.02 8.79 -10.74
CA MET A 1 23.01 7.44 -11.36
C MET A 1 21.57 6.95 -11.38
N ALA A 2 21.07 6.47 -12.52
CA ALA A 2 19.75 5.84 -12.59
C ALA A 2 19.75 4.58 -11.72
N VAL A 3 18.82 4.48 -10.78
CA VAL A 3 18.67 3.27 -9.94
C VAL A 3 18.09 2.18 -10.84
N ALA A 4 18.66 0.98 -10.87
CA ALA A 4 18.07 -0.14 -11.59
C ALA A 4 16.79 -0.61 -10.85
N PRO A 5 15.75 -1.10 -11.57
CA PRO A 5 14.58 -1.66 -10.91
C PRO A 5 14.95 -2.93 -10.11
N ILE A 6 14.23 -3.17 -9.02
CA ILE A 6 14.32 -4.38 -8.21
C ILE A 6 13.99 -5.58 -9.10
N ASN A 7 14.78 -6.67 -9.01
CA ASN A 7 14.58 -7.85 -9.83
C ASN A 7 13.38 -8.67 -9.33
N LEU A 8 12.29 -8.66 -10.08
CA LEU A 8 11.05 -9.33 -9.70
C LEU A 8 11.12 -10.87 -9.83
N SER A 9 12.10 -11.40 -10.58
CA SER A 9 12.28 -12.85 -10.73
C SER A 9 12.93 -13.50 -9.51
N THR A 10 13.60 -12.73 -8.65
CA THR A 10 14.26 -13.29 -7.47
C THR A 10 13.23 -13.84 -6.47
N PRO A 11 13.40 -15.06 -5.94
CA PRO A 11 12.51 -15.61 -4.94
C PRO A 11 12.41 -14.71 -3.71
N ALA A 12 11.20 -14.57 -3.17
CA ALA A 12 11.01 -13.83 -1.94
C ALA A 12 11.41 -14.69 -0.74
N VAL A 13 11.87 -14.05 0.32
CA VAL A 13 12.15 -14.72 1.60
C VAL A 13 11.04 -14.44 2.61
N ARG A 14 10.85 -15.32 3.61
CA ARG A 14 9.90 -15.07 4.70
C ARG A 14 10.46 -14.03 5.67
N ARG A 15 9.66 -13.00 5.98
CA ARG A 15 9.86 -12.06 7.09
C ARG A 15 8.53 -11.77 7.78
N LEU A 16 8.59 -11.42 9.06
CA LEU A 16 7.40 -11.20 9.90
C LEU A 16 6.31 -12.25 9.67
N TRP A 17 6.72 -13.53 9.63
CA TRP A 17 5.90 -14.62 9.13
C TRP A 17 4.77 -14.99 10.11
N GLN A 18 3.53 -15.01 9.61
CA GLN A 18 2.31 -15.38 10.34
C GLN A 18 2.17 -14.70 11.71
N LYS A 19 2.40 -13.38 11.75
CA LYS A 19 2.26 -12.57 12.96
C LYS A 19 0.78 -12.23 13.20
N GLY A 20 0.31 -12.52 14.42
CA GLY A 20 -1.03 -12.14 14.91
C GLY A 20 -0.99 -10.94 15.85
N THR A 21 -0.17 -9.93 15.53
CA THR A 21 0.10 -8.78 16.42
C THR A 21 -0.66 -7.51 16.03
N LEU A 22 -1.37 -7.49 14.91
CA LEU A 22 -2.19 -6.34 14.53
C LEU A 22 -3.42 -6.23 15.43
N HIS A 23 -3.93 -5.02 15.61
CA HIS A 23 -5.01 -4.73 16.55
C HIS A 23 -6.37 -5.28 16.12
N GLU A 24 -6.73 -5.16 14.84
CA GLU A 24 -7.98 -5.70 14.33
C GLU A 24 -7.81 -7.17 13.91
N PRO A 25 -8.86 -8.00 14.02
CA PRO A 25 -8.84 -9.39 13.57
C PRO A 25 -9.01 -9.56 12.05
N THR A 26 -8.86 -8.47 11.29
CA THR A 26 -9.06 -8.38 9.85
C THR A 26 -7.73 -8.48 9.09
N VAL A 27 -7.80 -8.60 7.76
CA VAL A 27 -6.59 -8.63 6.93
C VAL A 27 -5.89 -7.26 6.97
N LEU A 28 -4.55 -7.25 6.87
CA LEU A 28 -3.85 -6.02 6.52
C LEU A 28 -4.31 -5.54 5.14
N GLN A 29 -4.20 -4.24 4.86
CA GLN A 29 -4.55 -3.63 3.58
C GLN A 29 -3.34 -2.99 2.91
N SER A 30 -2.52 -2.30 3.70
CA SER A 30 -1.24 -1.75 3.25
C SER A 30 -0.29 -1.51 4.42
N PHE A 31 0.97 -1.22 4.10
CA PHE A 31 1.99 -0.92 5.09
C PHE A 31 3.07 -0.02 4.51
N ALA A 32 3.82 0.65 5.38
CA ALA A 32 4.96 1.48 5.00
C ALA A 32 6.04 1.47 6.09
N PHE A 33 7.30 1.58 5.67
CA PHE A 33 8.46 1.64 6.56
C PHE A 33 8.84 3.09 6.86
N ASP A 34 9.01 3.40 8.13
CA ASP A 34 9.83 4.51 8.59
C ASP A 34 11.24 3.98 8.85
N GLU A 35 12.15 4.23 7.91
CA GLU A 35 13.55 3.77 8.00
C GLU A 35 14.39 4.59 8.97
N VAL A 36 13.97 5.82 9.29
CA VAL A 36 14.69 6.71 10.21
C VAL A 36 14.46 6.25 11.64
N HIS A 37 13.20 6.00 12.00
CA HIS A 37 12.84 5.62 13.38
C HIS A 37 12.65 4.11 13.58
N GLN A 38 12.88 3.31 12.53
CA GLN A 38 12.72 1.86 12.55
C GLN A 38 11.30 1.45 13.00
N ARG A 39 10.29 2.06 12.39
CA ARG A 39 8.87 1.78 12.63
C ARG A 39 8.23 1.22 11.36
N LEU A 40 7.32 0.28 11.54
CA LEU A 40 6.48 -0.25 10.48
C LEU A 40 5.05 0.17 10.77
N TYR A 41 4.42 0.86 9.83
CA TYR A 41 3.01 1.20 9.93
C TYR A 41 2.18 0.26 9.07
N VAL A 42 1.05 -0.22 9.59
CA VAL A 42 0.18 -1.18 8.90
C VAL A 42 -1.28 -0.77 9.04
N LEU A 43 -1.99 -0.62 7.91
CA LEU A 43 -3.42 -0.35 7.88
C LEU A 43 -4.23 -1.66 7.82
N GLN A 44 -5.35 -1.66 8.52
CA GLN A 44 -6.41 -2.66 8.45
C GLN A 44 -7.76 -1.97 8.29
N LEU A 45 -8.72 -2.64 7.63
CA LEU A 45 -10.12 -2.29 7.81
C LEU A 45 -10.54 -2.61 9.26
N ARG A 46 -11.29 -1.73 9.90
CA ARG A 46 -11.89 -2.04 11.20
C ARG A 46 -13.00 -3.07 11.03
N THR A 47 -13.19 -3.89 12.05
CA THR A 47 -14.33 -4.82 12.10
C THR A 47 -15.64 -4.04 11.96
N GLY A 48 -16.47 -4.40 10.98
CA GLY A 48 -17.72 -3.67 10.67
C GLY A 48 -17.52 -2.27 10.05
N GLY A 49 -16.28 -1.89 9.73
CA GLY A 49 -15.92 -0.55 9.26
C GLY A 49 -15.84 -0.39 7.74
N ALA A 50 -16.00 -1.47 6.96
CA ALA A 50 -15.73 -1.47 5.52
C ALA A 50 -16.57 -0.45 4.73
N ASP A 51 -17.89 -0.41 4.96
CA ASP A 51 -18.80 0.48 4.23
C ASP A 51 -18.66 1.95 4.63
N ALA A 52 -18.17 2.21 5.84
CA ALA A 52 -17.88 3.55 6.33
C ALA A 52 -16.45 4.00 5.97
N GLY A 53 -15.56 3.09 5.57
CA GLY A 53 -14.15 3.37 5.33
C GLY A 53 -13.37 3.63 6.63
N ASN A 54 -13.70 2.90 7.69
CA ASN A 54 -13.04 3.01 8.97
C ASN A 54 -11.82 2.08 9.02
N LEU A 55 -10.67 2.63 9.36
CA LEU A 55 -9.38 1.94 9.37
C LEU A 55 -8.76 1.90 10.76
N CYS A 56 -7.93 0.89 11.01
CA CYS A 56 -7.02 0.83 12.13
C CYS A 56 -5.58 0.94 11.61
N LEU A 57 -4.86 1.97 12.05
CA LEU A 57 -3.45 2.18 11.78
C LEU A 57 -2.64 1.63 12.95
N ASN A 58 -1.86 0.59 12.69
CA ASN A 58 -0.95 -0.02 13.66
C ASN A 58 0.44 0.57 13.49
N GLN A 59 1.14 0.84 14.60
CA GLN A 59 2.58 1.08 14.62
C GLN A 59 3.27 -0.12 15.24
N LEU A 60 4.21 -0.72 14.50
CA LEU A 60 5.01 -1.85 14.92
C LEU A 60 6.50 -1.47 14.96
N ASP A 61 7.30 -2.26 15.68
CA ASP A 61 8.74 -2.34 15.43
C ASP A 61 9.07 -3.28 14.26
N TYR A 62 10.34 -3.35 13.88
CA TYR A 62 10.80 -4.21 12.77
C TYR A 62 10.81 -5.71 13.08
N THR A 63 10.53 -6.11 14.32
CA THR A 63 10.29 -7.53 14.70
C THR A 63 8.81 -7.91 14.55
N GLY A 64 7.95 -6.93 14.30
CA GLY A 64 6.50 -7.06 14.17
C GLY A 64 5.77 -6.95 15.50
N LYS A 65 6.41 -6.46 16.58
CA LYS A 65 5.75 -6.20 17.86
C LYS A 65 4.89 -4.94 17.74
N LEU A 66 3.64 -5.02 18.21
CA LEU A 66 2.75 -3.86 18.29
C LEU A 66 3.24 -2.87 19.35
N LEU A 67 3.42 -1.62 18.92
CA LEU A 67 3.79 -0.50 19.79
C LEU A 67 2.57 0.39 20.11
N GLY A 68 1.58 0.42 19.20
CA GLY A 68 0.35 1.16 19.39
C GLY A 68 -0.56 1.10 18.18
N HIS A 69 -1.76 1.65 18.31
CA HIS A 69 -2.71 1.76 17.21
C HIS A 69 -3.45 3.12 17.25
N MET A 70 -4.04 3.51 16.13
CA MET A 70 -4.89 4.69 15.97
C MET A 70 -6.05 4.33 15.05
N HIS A 71 -7.26 4.80 15.37
CA HIS A 71 -8.42 4.63 14.49
C HIS A 71 -8.57 5.82 13.54
N LEU A 72 -8.96 5.55 12.30
CA LEU A 72 -9.23 6.54 11.27
C LEU A 72 -10.67 6.33 10.78
N GLN A 73 -11.59 7.26 11.06
CA GLN A 73 -13.01 7.13 10.70
C GLN A 73 -13.30 7.86 9.38
N GLY A 74 -13.84 7.14 8.39
CA GLY A 74 -14.18 7.73 7.09
C GLY A 74 -12.98 8.06 6.20
N PHE A 75 -11.89 7.30 6.30
CA PHE A 75 -10.67 7.54 5.51
C PHE A 75 -10.66 6.78 4.19
N GLY A 76 -11.17 5.54 4.15
CA GLY A 76 -11.28 4.77 2.91
C GLY A 76 -11.03 3.29 3.15
N HIS A 77 -10.44 2.62 2.16
CA HIS A 77 -10.21 1.18 2.21
C HIS A 77 -8.80 0.84 2.73
N GLY A 78 -7.85 1.78 2.60
CA GLY A 78 -6.48 1.62 3.08
C GLY A 78 -5.58 0.87 2.10
N VAL A 79 -5.87 0.93 0.80
CA VAL A 79 -5.18 0.19 -0.27
C VAL A 79 -3.70 0.56 -0.37
N SER A 80 -3.35 1.79 -0.01
CA SER A 80 -1.95 2.22 0.04
C SER A 80 -1.71 3.29 1.10
N MET A 81 -0.46 3.40 1.50
CA MET A 81 0.00 4.42 2.42
C MET A 81 1.47 4.79 2.15
N GLY A 82 1.93 5.85 2.81
CA GLY A 82 3.33 6.26 2.79
C GLY A 82 3.77 6.89 4.10
N VAL A 83 5.06 6.87 4.35
CA VAL A 83 5.71 7.61 5.44
C VAL A 83 6.54 8.73 4.85
N GLN A 84 6.38 9.94 5.37
CA GLN A 84 7.23 11.08 5.07
C GLN A 84 7.99 11.49 6.33
N ASN A 85 9.32 11.46 6.26
CA ASN A 85 10.19 12.03 7.28
C ASN A 85 10.61 13.45 6.86
N THR A 86 10.60 14.42 7.78
CA THR A 86 11.15 15.76 7.53
C THR A 86 12.58 15.87 8.09
N ALA A 87 13.29 16.94 7.71
CA ALA A 87 14.63 17.21 8.24
C ALA A 87 14.63 17.45 9.77
N ASP A 88 13.53 18.01 10.30
CA ASP A 88 13.37 18.32 11.72
C ASP A 88 12.96 17.10 12.56
N GLY A 89 12.87 15.92 11.94
CA GLY A 89 12.54 14.66 12.61
C GLY A 89 11.05 14.30 12.63
N ASP A 90 10.18 15.13 12.06
CA ASP A 90 8.75 14.82 12.01
C ASP A 90 8.45 13.62 11.13
N VAL A 91 7.48 12.83 11.58
CA VAL A 91 6.94 11.69 10.83
C VAL A 91 5.48 11.95 10.47
N TRP A 92 5.22 12.00 9.17
CA TRP A 92 3.88 12.16 8.61
C TRP A 92 3.44 10.87 7.93
N ILE A 93 2.24 10.42 8.27
CA ILE A 93 1.60 9.25 7.65
C ILE A 93 0.64 9.73 6.57
N TRP A 94 0.84 9.26 5.34
CA TRP A 94 -0.03 9.51 4.20
C TRP A 94 -0.98 8.34 3.97
N THR A 95 -2.26 8.63 3.79
CA THR A 95 -3.26 7.64 3.39
C THR A 95 -4.47 8.33 2.73
N GLU A 96 -5.44 7.52 2.33
CA GLU A 96 -6.75 7.91 1.82
C GLU A 96 -7.50 8.83 2.81
N ALA A 97 -8.40 9.66 2.30
CA ALA A 97 -9.33 10.46 3.09
C ALA A 97 -10.67 10.66 2.37
N ALA A 98 -11.68 11.10 3.11
CA ALA A 98 -13.02 11.38 2.61
C ALA A 98 -13.62 10.16 1.90
N ALA A 99 -13.82 9.08 2.66
CA ALA A 99 -14.36 7.82 2.17
C ALA A 99 -15.73 8.02 1.50
N LYS A 100 -15.96 7.26 0.43
CA LYS A 100 -17.27 7.11 -0.20
C LYS A 100 -17.55 5.63 -0.39
N ALA A 101 -18.74 5.19 0.04
CA ALA A 101 -19.19 3.82 -0.11
C ALA A 101 -19.18 3.37 -1.59
N GLY A 102 -18.85 2.11 -1.81
CA GLY A 102 -18.76 1.50 -3.13
C GLY A 102 -18.82 -0.03 -3.03
N SER A 103 -18.68 -0.70 -4.18
CA SER A 103 -18.61 -2.16 -4.21
C SER A 103 -17.32 -2.64 -3.54
N GLY A 104 -17.46 -3.57 -2.59
CA GLY A 104 -16.33 -4.08 -1.80
C GLY A 104 -15.87 -3.16 -0.67
N GLY A 105 -16.65 -2.13 -0.31
CA GLY A 105 -16.36 -1.19 0.78
C GLY A 105 -16.13 0.24 0.30
N ALA A 106 -15.87 1.15 1.24
CA ALA A 106 -15.64 2.55 0.93
C ALA A 106 -14.19 2.84 0.53
N TYR A 107 -14.01 3.73 -0.44
CA TYR A 107 -12.70 4.17 -0.91
C TYR A 107 -12.52 5.68 -0.74
N GLY A 108 -11.30 6.12 -0.48
CA GLY A 108 -10.95 7.52 -0.33
C GLY A 108 -11.16 8.31 -1.62
N GLN A 109 -11.82 9.46 -1.50
CA GLN A 109 -12.00 10.40 -2.62
C GLN A 109 -10.94 11.51 -2.61
N ALA A 110 -10.03 11.47 -1.64
CA ALA A 110 -8.96 12.42 -1.42
C ALA A 110 -7.79 11.72 -0.71
N VAL A 111 -6.71 12.46 -0.47
CA VAL A 111 -5.60 12.01 0.40
C VAL A 111 -5.36 13.01 1.51
N THR A 112 -4.67 12.55 2.55
CA THR A 112 -4.27 13.40 3.67
C THR A 112 -2.95 12.93 4.26
N ARG A 113 -2.38 13.76 5.15
CA ARG A 113 -1.29 13.37 6.04
C ARG A 113 -1.55 13.80 7.48
N PHE A 114 -1.03 13.04 8.43
CA PHE A 114 -1.14 13.33 9.86
C PHE A 114 -0.04 12.66 10.67
N HIS A 115 0.13 13.07 11.93
CA HIS A 115 1.00 12.37 12.89
C HIS A 115 0.26 11.20 13.54
N PHE A 116 0.95 10.06 13.67
CA PHE A 116 0.48 8.97 14.50
C PHE A 116 0.42 9.39 15.97
N ALA A 117 -0.65 9.01 16.66
CA ALA A 117 -0.75 9.13 18.12
C ALA A 117 -1.44 7.87 18.66
N ASN A 118 -0.79 7.17 19.58
CA ASN A 118 -1.30 5.90 20.11
C ASN A 118 -2.64 6.11 20.87
N GLY A 119 -3.62 5.25 20.62
CA GLY A 119 -4.95 5.28 21.22
C GLY A 119 -5.90 6.35 20.67
N ALA A 120 -5.41 7.23 19.80
CA ALA A 120 -6.26 8.29 19.26
C ALA A 120 -7.21 7.79 18.16
N THR A 121 -8.25 8.58 17.94
CA THR A 121 -9.17 8.45 16.80
C THR A 121 -9.08 9.73 15.98
N ARG A 122 -8.96 9.62 14.66
CA ARG A 122 -9.04 10.74 13.72
C ARG A 122 -10.22 10.60 12.79
N THR A 123 -10.76 11.73 12.40
CA THR A 123 -11.84 11.91 11.44
C THR A 123 -11.40 12.89 10.35
N ALA A 124 -12.26 13.15 9.37
CA ALA A 124 -12.04 14.19 8.37
C ALA A 124 -11.83 15.59 8.98
N ALA A 125 -12.39 15.88 10.15
CA ALA A 125 -12.25 17.17 10.82
C ALA A 125 -10.83 17.39 11.40
N ASP A 126 -10.09 16.30 11.66
CA ASP A 126 -8.79 16.34 12.32
C ASP A 126 -7.60 16.46 11.34
N VAL A 127 -7.90 16.57 10.04
CA VAL A 127 -6.88 16.45 8.99
C VAL A 127 -7.13 17.40 7.81
N ALA A 128 -6.02 17.81 7.18
CA ALA A 128 -6.08 18.64 5.98
C ALA A 128 -6.28 17.79 4.71
N ILE A 129 -7.52 17.70 4.24
CA ILE A 129 -7.88 16.94 3.04
C ILE A 129 -7.30 17.60 1.77
N ARG A 130 -6.79 16.77 0.83
CA ARG A 130 -6.18 17.16 -0.45
C ARG A 130 -6.80 16.40 -1.61
N LYS A 131 -7.21 17.11 -2.66
CA LYS A 131 -7.77 16.57 -3.91
C LYS A 131 -6.87 16.97 -5.09
N PRO A 132 -5.75 16.26 -5.34
CA PRO A 132 -4.74 16.69 -6.29
C PRO A 132 -5.17 16.53 -7.76
N VAL A 133 -6.18 15.70 -8.03
CA VAL A 133 -6.73 15.50 -9.37
C VAL A 133 -8.22 15.78 -9.32
N ALA A 134 -8.67 16.78 -10.08
CA ALA A 134 -10.08 17.13 -10.18
C ALA A 134 -10.90 15.93 -10.70
N HIS A 135 -12.10 15.75 -10.16
CA HIS A 135 -13.06 14.68 -10.52
C HIS A 135 -12.53 13.23 -10.35
N SER A 136 -11.39 13.05 -9.70
CA SER A 136 -10.85 11.72 -9.42
C SER A 136 -11.57 11.03 -8.27
N THR A 137 -11.55 9.70 -8.29
CA THR A 137 -12.02 8.83 -7.20
C THR A 137 -10.93 7.83 -6.82
N ASN A 138 -11.09 7.16 -5.68
CA ASN A 138 -10.18 6.11 -5.19
C ASN A 138 -8.72 6.59 -5.13
N ASN A 139 -8.50 7.74 -4.49
CA ASN A 139 -7.20 8.39 -4.39
C ASN A 139 -6.35 7.74 -3.30
N GLN A 140 -5.29 7.04 -3.69
CA GLN A 140 -4.50 6.14 -2.86
C GLN A 140 -3.02 6.55 -2.93
N PRO A 141 -2.40 7.08 -1.86
CA PRO A 141 -1.04 7.61 -1.90
C PRO A 141 0.04 6.57 -1.60
N THR A 142 1.23 6.76 -2.16
CA THR A 142 2.48 6.14 -1.68
C THR A 142 3.63 7.14 -1.78
N VAL A 143 4.59 7.07 -0.86
CA VAL A 143 5.72 8.01 -0.76
C VAL A 143 7.04 7.28 -0.96
N CYS A 144 7.92 7.84 -1.78
CA CYS A 144 9.30 7.42 -1.91
C CYS A 144 10.22 8.52 -1.36
N MET A 145 10.67 8.37 -0.12
CA MET A 145 11.53 9.36 0.53
C MET A 145 12.89 9.53 -0.16
N ALA A 146 13.39 8.51 -0.83
CA ALA A 146 14.68 8.58 -1.50
C ALA A 146 14.67 9.40 -2.81
N SER A 147 13.51 9.47 -3.47
CA SER A 147 13.32 10.36 -4.62
C SER A 147 12.56 11.63 -4.27
N LYS A 148 12.14 11.77 -3.00
CA LYS A 148 11.24 12.82 -2.51
C LYS A 148 10.02 12.99 -3.42
N ARG A 149 9.37 11.87 -3.75
CA ARG A 149 8.18 11.86 -4.60
C ARG A 149 7.00 11.20 -3.91
N ILE A 150 5.81 11.64 -4.28
CA ILE A 150 4.54 11.00 -3.95
C ILE A 150 3.85 10.58 -5.24
N ALA A 151 3.41 9.33 -5.28
CA ALA A 151 2.50 8.86 -6.31
C ALA A 151 1.10 8.77 -5.72
N ILE A 152 0.11 9.16 -6.51
CA ILE A 152 -1.30 8.92 -6.23
C ILE A 152 -1.81 7.99 -7.32
N ARG A 153 -2.30 6.83 -6.91
CA ARG A 153 -3.17 6.00 -7.73
C ARG A 153 -4.59 6.55 -7.59
N TYR A 154 -5.27 6.76 -8.71
CA TYR A 154 -6.62 7.29 -8.74
C TYR A 154 -7.40 6.71 -9.91
N ARG A 155 -8.70 6.97 -9.94
CA ARG A 155 -9.56 6.69 -11.09
C ARG A 155 -10.10 7.98 -11.67
N LEU A 156 -10.12 8.05 -13.00
CA LEU A 156 -10.80 9.10 -13.76
C LEU A 156 -11.70 8.42 -14.79
N ALA A 157 -13.00 8.74 -14.79
CA ALA A 157 -14.00 8.01 -15.58
C ALA A 157 -13.87 6.48 -15.42
N ASN A 158 -13.71 6.02 -14.17
CA ASN A 158 -13.47 4.62 -13.76
C ASN A 158 -12.16 3.97 -14.25
N GLN A 159 -11.35 4.66 -15.05
CA GLN A 159 -10.06 4.16 -15.52
C GLN A 159 -8.95 4.44 -14.49
N PRO A 160 -8.23 3.41 -14.02
CA PRO A 160 -7.15 3.59 -13.06
C PRO A 160 -5.91 4.22 -13.69
N ARG A 161 -5.30 5.16 -12.97
CA ARG A 161 -4.11 5.92 -13.37
C ARG A 161 -3.17 6.11 -12.19
N TYR A 162 -1.93 6.45 -12.50
CA TYR A 162 -0.96 6.96 -11.54
C TYR A 162 -0.53 8.36 -11.97
N ARG A 163 -0.44 9.26 -11.01
CA ARG A 163 0.23 10.54 -11.19
C ARG A 163 1.24 10.73 -10.08
N VAL A 164 2.41 11.24 -10.42
CA VAL A 164 3.57 11.38 -9.52
C VAL A 164 3.95 12.84 -9.44
N TRP A 165 4.23 13.34 -8.24
CA TRP A 165 4.70 14.70 -7.99
C TRP A 165 5.97 14.70 -7.16
N ASP A 166 6.68 15.81 -7.22
CA ASP A 166 7.59 16.20 -6.15
C ASP A 166 6.82 16.30 -4.82
N LEU A 167 7.40 15.75 -3.75
CA LEU A 167 6.73 15.64 -2.46
C LEU A 167 6.55 17.00 -1.78
N ASP A 168 7.52 17.91 -1.90
CA ASP A 168 7.47 19.22 -1.25
C ASP A 168 6.44 20.12 -1.96
N ALA A 169 6.41 20.09 -3.30
CA ALA A 169 5.36 20.75 -4.09
C ALA A 169 3.96 20.21 -3.72
N PHE A 170 3.81 18.89 -3.64
CA PHE A 170 2.53 18.27 -3.26
C PHE A 170 2.08 18.66 -1.84
N VAL A 171 3.02 18.76 -0.90
CA VAL A 171 2.76 19.23 0.46
C VAL A 171 2.29 20.67 0.48
N ALA A 172 2.92 21.53 -0.32
CA ALA A 172 2.54 22.93 -0.54
C ALA A 172 1.22 23.08 -1.32
N ARG A 173 0.60 21.97 -1.73
CA ARG A 173 -0.63 21.91 -2.54
C ARG A 173 -0.45 22.46 -3.96
N ASP A 174 0.78 22.50 -4.45
CA ASP A 174 1.08 22.74 -5.85
C ASP A 174 0.98 21.42 -6.63
N TYR A 175 -0.07 21.30 -7.44
CA TYR A 175 -0.34 20.12 -8.25
C TYR A 175 -0.14 20.36 -9.75
N ALA A 176 0.27 21.57 -10.16
CA ALA A 176 0.24 22.02 -11.54
C ALA A 176 1.23 21.26 -12.44
N THR A 177 2.34 20.80 -11.87
CA THR A 177 3.45 20.21 -12.63
C THR A 177 3.78 18.80 -12.10
N PRO A 178 3.00 17.77 -12.47
CA PRO A 178 3.34 16.40 -12.12
C PRO A 178 4.64 15.97 -12.83
N VAL A 179 5.42 15.14 -12.15
CA VAL A 179 6.62 14.48 -12.70
C VAL A 179 6.24 13.42 -13.74
N ALA A 180 5.12 12.72 -13.53
CA ALA A 180 4.61 11.71 -14.44
C ALA A 180 3.08 11.57 -14.31
N ASP A 181 2.41 11.20 -15.40
CA ASP A 181 0.99 10.83 -15.44
C ASP A 181 0.80 9.69 -16.45
N LEU A 182 0.44 8.50 -15.97
CA LEU A 182 0.36 7.30 -16.78
C LEU A 182 -0.89 6.47 -16.45
N ALA A 183 -1.38 5.74 -17.46
CA ALA A 183 -2.40 4.72 -17.24
C ALA A 183 -1.84 3.58 -16.39
N GLN A 184 -2.67 3.00 -15.52
CA GLN A 184 -2.33 1.74 -14.87
C GLN A 184 -2.43 0.61 -15.90
N THR A 185 -1.31 -0.06 -16.17
CA THR A 185 -1.24 -1.19 -17.10
C THR A 185 -0.45 -2.35 -16.50
N GLY A 186 -0.61 -3.54 -17.08
CA GLY A 186 0.29 -4.66 -16.84
C GLY A 186 0.25 -5.30 -15.45
N THR A 187 -0.70 -4.92 -14.57
CA THR A 187 -0.78 -5.39 -13.18
C THR A 187 -0.74 -6.91 -13.05
N HIS A 188 -1.52 -7.61 -13.87
CA HIS A 188 -1.67 -9.07 -13.91
C HIS A 188 -1.92 -9.54 -15.36
N PRO A 189 -1.52 -10.76 -15.76
CA PRO A 189 -1.83 -11.28 -17.10
C PRO A 189 -3.33 -11.41 -17.39
N ASP A 190 -4.11 -11.81 -16.38
CA ASP A 190 -5.56 -11.76 -16.38
C ASP A 190 -6.04 -10.44 -15.75
N PRO A 191 -6.69 -9.54 -16.50
CA PRO A 191 -7.12 -8.23 -16.02
C PRO A 191 -8.29 -8.29 -15.01
N SER A 192 -8.95 -9.44 -14.85
CA SER A 192 -10.03 -9.61 -13.86
C SER A 192 -9.50 -9.83 -12.44
N VAL A 193 -8.22 -10.22 -12.29
CA VAL A 193 -7.60 -10.45 -10.99
C VAL A 193 -7.42 -9.13 -10.24
N PRO A 194 -7.81 -9.06 -8.95
CA PRO A 194 -7.84 -7.81 -8.21
C PRO A 194 -6.45 -7.22 -7.98
N PHE A 195 -6.38 -5.89 -8.05
CA PHE A 195 -5.25 -5.09 -7.62
C PHE A 195 -5.23 -4.97 -6.10
N GLN A 196 -4.06 -5.16 -5.49
CA GLN A 196 -3.90 -5.27 -4.04
C GLN A 196 -2.84 -4.33 -3.46
N GLY A 197 -2.34 -3.37 -4.24
CA GLY A 197 -1.42 -2.35 -3.73
C GLY A 197 -0.28 -2.03 -4.67
N TYR A 198 0.47 -0.99 -4.33
CA TYR A 198 1.61 -0.52 -5.11
C TYR A 198 2.61 0.25 -4.25
N ALA A 199 3.84 0.38 -4.75
CA ALA A 199 4.90 1.16 -4.13
C ALA A 199 5.72 1.92 -5.20
N LEU A 200 6.20 3.10 -4.85
CA LEU A 200 7.11 3.89 -5.69
C LEU A 200 8.56 3.75 -5.20
N ASP A 201 9.50 3.58 -6.11
CA ASP A 201 10.93 3.69 -5.84
C ASP A 201 11.70 4.35 -6.99
N GLY A 202 12.09 5.61 -6.81
CA GLY A 202 12.76 6.37 -7.85
C GLY A 202 11.87 6.61 -9.07
N ASP A 203 12.28 6.05 -10.21
CA ASP A 203 11.56 6.11 -11.49
C ASP A 203 10.70 4.85 -11.74
N PHE A 204 10.58 3.95 -10.75
CA PHE A 204 9.87 2.68 -10.91
C PHE A 204 8.68 2.58 -9.97
N LEU A 205 7.56 2.11 -10.51
CA LEU A 205 6.33 1.86 -9.77
C LEU A 205 6.04 0.36 -9.78
N TYR A 206 5.98 -0.25 -8.60
CA TYR A 206 5.69 -1.67 -8.43
C TYR A 206 4.24 -1.88 -8.07
N GLN A 207 3.59 -2.87 -8.66
CA GLN A 207 2.19 -3.19 -8.44
C GLN A 207 2.03 -4.63 -7.98
N LEU A 208 1.03 -4.90 -7.15
CA LEU A 208 0.65 -6.22 -6.66
C LEU A 208 -0.78 -6.51 -7.09
N ALA A 209 -1.00 -7.70 -7.61
CA ALA A 209 -2.32 -8.23 -7.91
C ALA A 209 -2.39 -9.72 -7.57
N GLY A 210 -3.58 -10.17 -7.22
CA GLY A 210 -3.86 -11.56 -6.85
C GLY A 210 -5.09 -11.63 -5.96
N SER A 211 -5.83 -12.73 -6.05
CA SER A 211 -6.96 -12.98 -5.15
C SER A 211 -6.52 -13.79 -3.94
N ALA A 212 -7.37 -13.82 -2.91
CA ALA A 212 -7.28 -14.82 -1.86
C ALA A 212 -7.30 -16.24 -2.44
N TYR A 213 -6.72 -17.20 -1.71
CA TYR A 213 -6.95 -18.61 -2.02
C TYR A 213 -8.44 -18.95 -1.99
N ASP A 214 -8.86 -19.68 -3.02
CA ASP A 214 -10.22 -20.14 -3.23
C ASP A 214 -10.16 -21.52 -3.90
N SER A 215 -10.98 -22.48 -3.46
CA SER A 215 -10.89 -23.87 -3.94
C SER A 215 -11.17 -24.01 -5.44
N THR A 216 -11.86 -23.05 -6.04
CA THR A 216 -12.29 -23.10 -7.45
C THR A 216 -11.38 -22.28 -8.35
N SER A 217 -11.23 -20.99 -8.04
CA SER A 217 -10.59 -19.99 -8.90
C SER A 217 -9.11 -19.77 -8.58
N ASN A 218 -8.67 -20.05 -7.36
CA ASN A 218 -7.29 -19.82 -6.92
C ASN A 218 -6.82 -20.86 -5.89
N PRO A 219 -6.79 -22.16 -6.25
CA PRO A 219 -6.61 -23.22 -5.27
C PRO A 219 -5.18 -23.25 -4.70
N PRO A 220 -5.01 -23.55 -3.39
CA PRO A 220 -3.69 -23.64 -2.75
C PRO A 220 -2.73 -24.61 -3.46
N ALA A 221 -3.24 -25.73 -4.00
CA ALA A 221 -2.45 -26.72 -4.73
C ALA A 221 -1.79 -26.17 -6.01
N LYS A 222 -2.27 -25.04 -6.53
CA LYS A 222 -1.66 -24.34 -7.66
C LYS A 222 -0.74 -23.20 -7.22
N HIS A 223 -0.48 -23.01 -5.93
CA HIS A 223 0.40 -21.96 -5.35
C HIS A 223 -0.03 -20.50 -5.61
N GLY A 224 -1.27 -20.27 -6.01
CA GLY A 224 -1.84 -18.93 -6.11
C GLY A 224 -1.55 -18.15 -7.39
N ASN A 225 -2.34 -17.11 -7.63
CA ASN A 225 -2.27 -16.24 -8.81
C ASN A 225 -1.62 -14.87 -8.51
N THR A 226 -0.77 -14.74 -7.50
CA THR A 226 -0.16 -13.44 -7.18
C THR A 226 0.92 -13.06 -8.18
N TYR A 227 0.83 -11.85 -8.72
CA TYR A 227 1.85 -11.24 -9.57
C TYR A 227 2.35 -9.94 -8.98
N VAL A 228 3.63 -9.69 -9.20
CA VAL A 228 4.25 -8.37 -9.04
C VAL A 228 4.65 -7.87 -10.42
N SER A 229 4.37 -6.61 -10.70
CA SER A 229 4.80 -5.94 -11.93
C SER A 229 5.50 -4.62 -11.63
N CYS A 230 6.27 -4.12 -12.58
CA CYS A 230 7.04 -2.89 -12.48
C CYS A 230 6.84 -2.05 -13.74
N LEU A 231 6.43 -0.79 -13.57
CA LEU A 231 6.36 0.21 -14.64
C LEU A 231 7.51 1.21 -14.48
N ASP A 232 8.09 1.67 -15.58
CA ASP A 232 8.92 2.87 -15.61
C ASP A 232 7.99 4.09 -15.73
N ILE A 233 8.00 4.99 -14.73
CA ILE A 233 7.07 6.12 -14.70
C ILE A 233 7.37 7.17 -15.78
N ARG A 234 8.58 7.18 -16.35
CA ARG A 234 9.00 8.14 -17.38
C ARG A 234 8.40 7.81 -18.74
N THR A 235 8.15 6.53 -18.99
CA THR A 235 7.66 6.03 -20.28
C THR A 235 6.29 5.36 -20.19
N GLY A 236 5.87 4.94 -18.98
CA GLY A 236 4.69 4.12 -18.76
C GLY A 236 4.88 2.64 -19.15
N ALA A 237 6.08 2.23 -19.57
CA ALA A 237 6.34 0.88 -20.05
C ALA A 237 6.36 -0.14 -18.92
N LEU A 238 5.79 -1.33 -19.17
CA LEU A 238 5.94 -2.50 -18.31
C LEU A 238 7.35 -3.08 -18.46
N VAL A 239 8.18 -2.91 -17.43
CA VAL A 239 9.60 -3.32 -17.45
C VAL A 239 9.76 -4.76 -17.00
N GLN A 240 9.01 -5.17 -15.99
CA GLN A 240 9.05 -6.52 -15.44
C GLN A 240 7.66 -6.96 -14.98
N ARG A 241 7.40 -8.26 -15.07
CA ARG A 241 6.26 -8.90 -14.43
C ARG A 241 6.62 -10.33 -14.07
N SER A 242 6.37 -10.71 -12.82
CA SER A 242 6.65 -12.06 -12.34
C SER A 242 5.51 -12.56 -11.48
N ARG A 243 5.11 -13.81 -11.69
CA ARG A 243 4.33 -14.55 -10.71
C ARG A 243 5.20 -14.76 -9.47
N THR A 244 4.59 -14.74 -8.29
CA THR A 244 5.30 -14.98 -7.03
C THR A 244 4.61 -16.08 -6.23
N GLU A 245 5.40 -17.07 -5.83
CA GLU A 245 4.98 -18.12 -4.90
C GLU A 245 5.26 -17.72 -3.44
N ALA A 246 5.64 -16.46 -3.18
CA ALA A 246 5.84 -15.98 -1.82
C ALA A 246 4.63 -16.33 -0.94
N GLY A 247 4.88 -17.00 0.18
CA GLY A 247 3.84 -17.41 1.11
C GLY A 247 2.92 -18.53 0.61
N TYR A 248 3.28 -19.30 -0.43
CA TYR A 248 2.39 -20.34 -0.99
C TYR A 248 1.90 -21.38 0.02
N THR A 249 2.68 -21.61 1.09
CA THR A 249 2.38 -22.56 2.18
C THR A 249 1.39 -22.01 3.23
N LEU A 250 0.90 -20.78 3.09
CA LEU A 250 -0.12 -20.25 4.00
C LEU A 250 -1.47 -20.95 3.74
N THR A 251 -2.21 -21.27 4.81
CA THR A 251 -3.50 -21.97 4.71
C THR A 251 -4.60 -21.10 4.08
N TYR A 252 -4.57 -19.80 4.36
CA TYR A 252 -5.23 -18.75 3.62
C TYR A 252 -4.13 -17.83 3.10
N ARG A 253 -4.24 -17.37 1.86
CA ARG A 253 -3.23 -16.50 1.25
C ARG A 253 -3.91 -15.45 0.40
N GLU A 254 -3.91 -14.22 0.88
CA GLU A 254 -4.37 -13.06 0.13
C GLU A 254 -3.24 -12.02 0.10
N PRO A 255 -2.80 -11.56 -1.09
CA PRO A 255 -1.79 -10.52 -1.18
C PRO A 255 -2.39 -9.17 -0.80
N GLU A 256 -1.69 -8.40 0.04
CA GLU A 256 -2.19 -7.15 0.63
C GLU A 256 -1.05 -6.14 0.84
N GLY A 257 -0.92 -5.19 -0.08
CA GLY A 257 0.03 -4.09 -0.01
C GLY A 257 1.46 -4.40 -0.50
N LEU A 258 2.13 -3.35 -0.96
CA LEU A 258 3.57 -3.31 -1.27
C LEU A 258 4.24 -2.17 -0.52
N ALA A 259 5.50 -2.37 -0.13
CA ALA A 259 6.37 -1.28 0.30
C ALA A 259 7.81 -1.54 -0.11
N VAL A 260 8.57 -0.47 -0.38
CA VAL A 260 10.01 -0.54 -0.58
C VAL A 260 10.73 -0.10 0.68
N ARG A 261 11.77 -0.84 1.04
CA ARG A 261 12.71 -0.50 2.10
C ARG A 261 14.11 -0.49 1.50
N ARG A 262 14.91 0.55 1.74
CA ARG A 262 16.23 0.75 1.13
C ARG A 262 17.42 0.32 2.00
N LYS A 263 17.28 0.30 3.32
CA LYS A 263 18.38 -0.02 4.25
C LYS A 263 18.15 -1.34 4.98
N PRO A 264 19.13 -2.26 5.06
CA PRO A 264 20.52 -2.13 4.60
C PRO A 264 20.73 -2.40 3.10
N GLY A 265 19.69 -2.82 2.38
CA GLY A 265 19.68 -2.97 0.93
C GLY A 265 18.25 -2.81 0.44
N THR A 266 18.09 -2.39 -0.82
CA THR A 266 16.78 -2.14 -1.40
C THR A 266 16.01 -3.45 -1.57
N ARG A 267 14.79 -3.49 -1.04
CA ARG A 267 13.92 -4.67 -1.05
C ARG A 267 12.49 -4.26 -1.29
N LEU A 268 11.79 -5.04 -2.10
CA LEU A 268 10.35 -4.92 -2.30
C LEU A 268 9.64 -5.91 -1.40
N TYR A 269 8.93 -5.42 -0.39
CA TYR A 269 8.13 -6.22 0.52
C TYR A 269 6.72 -6.39 -0.03
N MET A 270 6.25 -7.64 -0.07
CA MET A 270 4.86 -8.02 -0.33
C MET A 270 4.18 -8.42 0.97
N GLY A 271 3.01 -7.85 1.25
CA GLY A 271 2.17 -8.30 2.37
C GLY A 271 1.29 -9.46 1.97
N PHE A 272 1.04 -10.37 2.90
CA PHE A 272 0.09 -11.46 2.76
C PHE A 272 -0.72 -11.66 4.02
N ALA A 273 -2.04 -11.76 3.89
CA ALA A 273 -2.93 -12.21 4.95
C ALA A 273 -3.03 -13.74 4.97
N SER A 274 -3.21 -14.29 6.17
CA SER A 274 -3.40 -15.72 6.44
C SER A 274 -4.26 -15.93 7.69
N GLY A 275 -4.44 -17.18 8.12
CA GLY A 275 -5.29 -17.50 9.28
C GLY A 275 -6.78 -17.44 8.95
N ALA A 276 -7.62 -17.79 9.93
CA ALA A 276 -9.07 -17.79 9.78
C ALA A 276 -9.65 -16.37 9.90
N THR A 277 -10.85 -16.15 9.36
CA THR A 277 -11.63 -14.93 9.63
C THR A 277 -11.81 -14.77 11.14
N GLY A 278 -11.58 -13.56 11.67
CA GLY A 278 -11.61 -13.32 13.12
C GLY A 278 -10.28 -13.61 13.84
N ALA A 279 -9.32 -14.24 13.16
CA ALA A 279 -7.99 -14.56 13.69
C ALA A 279 -6.92 -14.39 12.58
N ARG A 280 -7.04 -13.31 11.80
CA ARG A 280 -6.14 -13.05 10.67
C ARG A 280 -4.71 -12.78 11.16
N LEU A 281 -3.76 -13.32 10.41
CA LEU A 281 -2.33 -13.15 10.63
C LEU A 281 -1.73 -12.48 9.39
N PHE A 282 -0.64 -11.75 9.54
CA PHE A 282 0.08 -11.17 8.40
C PHE A 282 1.48 -11.77 8.22
N SER A 283 1.98 -11.72 7.00
CA SER A 283 3.35 -12.04 6.62
C SER A 283 3.90 -10.96 5.69
N LEU A 284 5.17 -10.58 5.84
CA LEU A 284 5.84 -9.72 4.87
C LEU A 284 6.95 -10.49 4.15
N CYS A 285 6.87 -10.62 2.83
CA CYS A 285 7.84 -11.39 2.06
C CYS A 285 8.66 -10.46 1.16
N PRO A 286 9.91 -10.09 1.52
CA PRO A 286 10.74 -9.27 0.66
C PRO A 286 11.37 -10.04 -0.51
N LYS A 287 11.40 -9.40 -1.67
CA LYS A 287 12.35 -9.66 -2.76
C LYS A 287 13.59 -8.77 -2.57
N PRO A 288 14.81 -9.32 -2.70
CA PRO A 288 16.05 -8.56 -2.62
C PRO A 288 16.29 -7.70 -3.87
#